data_AF-A0A8T1QX77-F1
#
_entry.id   AF-A0A8T1QX77-F1
#
_cell.length_a   1.000
_cell.length_b   1.000
_cell.length_c   1.000
_cell.angle_alpha   90.00
_cell.angle_beta   90.00
_cell.angle_gamma   90.00
#
_symmetry.space_group_name_H-M   'P 1'
#
loop_
_entity.id
_entity.type
_entity.pdbx_description
1 polymer ?
#
loop_
_entity_poly.entity_id
_entity_poly.type
_entity_poly.pdbx_seq_one_letter_code
_entity_poly.pdbx_strand_id
1 'polypeptide(L)'
;MLGGLFEMLYWHRPKEWSNWLPMEKWCYNTTNYSCVHLKHSYGYPPPTLLAYIPSTTAKAVEQQLKSIDPILSLLKENLQKAQHRIKLFADRKRIERSFEVGDWVFLRLQPYKQKAVAIRHNLKLAPRYYCPFQIVQRIGAVAYKLALPLIHKSSSLPCVQFEEETR
;
A
#
# COMPACT_ATOMS: atom_id res chain seq x y z
N MET A 1 -1.90 2.84 -6.45
CA MET A 1 -2.41 2.65 -7.83
C MET A 1 -2.23 3.89 -8.72
N LEU A 2 -2.20 5.12 -8.20
CA LEU A 2 -1.98 6.32 -9.03
C LEU A 2 -0.51 6.55 -9.46
N GLY A 3 0.45 6.27 -8.57
CA GLY A 3 1.88 6.43 -8.90
C GLY A 3 2.38 5.59 -10.07
N GLY A 4 1.83 4.38 -10.27
CA GLY A 4 2.29 3.47 -11.33
C GLY A 4 1.80 3.83 -12.74
N LEU A 5 0.62 4.43 -12.87
CA LEU A 5 0.11 4.94 -14.16
C LEU A 5 0.86 6.21 -14.57
N PHE A 6 1.15 7.07 -13.60
CA PHE A 6 1.87 8.30 -13.79
C PHE A 6 3.35 8.05 -14.12
N GLU A 7 4.07 7.22 -13.35
CA GLU A 7 5.45 6.84 -13.68
C GLU A 7 5.57 6.23 -15.08
N MET A 8 4.60 5.41 -15.52
CA MET A 8 4.68 4.77 -16.84
C MET A 8 4.41 5.71 -18.02
N LEU A 9 3.46 6.64 -17.90
CA LEU A 9 3.22 7.65 -18.93
C LEU A 9 4.41 8.62 -19.05
N TYR A 10 4.99 9.01 -17.92
CA TYR A 10 6.21 9.83 -17.89
C TYR A 10 7.41 9.11 -18.48
N TRP A 11 7.56 7.80 -18.25
CA TRP A 11 8.71 7.03 -18.73
C TRP A 11 8.71 6.83 -20.25
N HIS A 12 7.55 6.62 -20.87
CA HIS A 12 7.46 6.38 -22.31
C HIS A 12 7.52 7.65 -23.17
N ARG A 13 7.02 8.81 -22.68
CA ARG A 13 7.07 10.11 -23.38
C ARG A 13 7.26 11.29 -22.42
N PRO A 14 8.46 11.46 -21.85
CA PRO A 14 8.70 12.47 -20.81
C PRO A 14 8.52 13.92 -21.30
N LYS A 15 8.64 14.17 -22.61
CA LYS A 15 8.51 15.52 -23.20
C LYS A 15 7.07 15.99 -23.33
N GLU A 16 6.08 15.09 -23.23
CA GLU A 16 4.66 15.40 -23.45
C GLU A 16 3.85 15.38 -22.14
N TRP A 17 4.51 15.34 -20.98
CA TRP A 17 3.89 15.10 -19.67
C TRP A 17 2.75 16.07 -19.32
N SER A 18 2.86 17.34 -19.71
CA SER A 18 1.85 18.37 -19.43
C SER A 18 0.50 18.06 -20.06
N ASN A 19 0.50 17.38 -21.21
CA ASN A 19 -0.71 17.01 -21.94
C ASN A 19 -1.50 15.91 -21.21
N TRP A 20 -0.85 15.17 -20.29
CA TRP A 20 -1.44 14.06 -19.55
C TRP A 20 -1.98 14.45 -18.17
N LEU A 21 -1.69 15.67 -17.68
CA LEU A 21 -2.20 16.19 -16.40
C LEU A 21 -3.73 16.18 -16.29
N PRO A 22 -4.51 16.57 -17.32
CA PRO A 22 -5.97 16.50 -17.23
C PRO A 22 -6.47 15.06 -17.02
N MET A 23 -5.79 14.08 -17.63
CA MET A 23 -6.11 12.66 -17.51
C MET A 23 -5.74 12.11 -16.14
N GLU A 24 -4.62 12.53 -15.57
CA GLU A 24 -4.24 12.19 -14.19
C GLU A 24 -5.25 12.76 -13.19
N LYS A 25 -5.57 14.05 -13.29
CA LYS A 25 -6.57 14.70 -12.43
C LYS A 25 -7.92 14.00 -12.53
N TRP A 26 -8.34 13.64 -13.73
CA TRP A 26 -9.55 12.85 -13.94
C TRP A 26 -9.45 11.48 -13.27
N CYS A 27 -8.38 10.71 -13.46
CA CYS A 27 -8.17 9.41 -12.80
C CYS A 27 -8.16 9.51 -11.27
N TYR A 28 -7.50 10.52 -10.71
CA TYR A 28 -7.49 10.79 -9.26
C TYR A 28 -8.92 11.02 -8.73
N ASN A 29 -9.70 11.77 -9.50
CA ASN A 29 -11.06 12.17 -9.16
C ASN A 29 -12.09 11.02 -9.27
N THR A 30 -11.85 10.04 -10.13
CA THR A 30 -12.80 8.97 -10.46
C THR A 30 -12.50 7.61 -9.79
N THR A 31 -11.29 7.41 -9.24
CA THR A 31 -10.85 6.12 -8.68
C THR A 31 -11.32 5.90 -7.25
N ASN A 32 -12.08 4.83 -6.95
CA ASN A 32 -12.71 4.53 -5.65
C ASN A 32 -11.76 4.16 -4.47
N TYR A 33 -10.47 4.52 -4.49
CA TYR A 33 -9.48 4.03 -3.51
C TYR A 33 -8.96 5.03 -2.45
N SER A 34 -9.42 6.28 -2.38
CA SER A 34 -8.98 7.29 -1.41
C SER A 34 -10.12 7.74 -0.49
N CYS A 35 -9.89 7.96 0.80
CA CYS A 35 -10.96 8.41 1.73
C CYS A 35 -11.60 9.78 1.39
N VAL A 36 -11.11 10.47 0.35
CA VAL A 36 -11.58 11.77 -0.13
C VAL A 36 -11.99 11.65 -1.59
N HIS A 37 -13.14 11.03 -1.87
CA HIS A 37 -13.68 10.94 -3.23
C HIS A 37 -14.58 12.11 -3.58
N LEU A 38 -14.43 12.63 -4.79
CA LEU A 38 -15.44 13.51 -5.41
C LEU A 38 -16.81 12.85 -5.51
N LYS A 39 -16.89 11.52 -5.60
CA LYS A 39 -18.15 10.76 -5.53
C LYS A 39 -18.92 11.04 -4.23
N HIS A 40 -18.20 11.24 -3.13
CA HIS A 40 -18.78 11.60 -1.83
C HIS A 40 -19.18 13.09 -1.78
N SER A 41 -18.46 13.96 -2.51
CA SER A 41 -18.71 15.40 -2.55
C SER A 41 -19.78 15.83 -3.56
N TYR A 42 -20.03 15.06 -4.62
CA TYR A 42 -20.92 15.45 -5.72
C TYR A 42 -22.06 14.46 -5.96
N GLY A 43 -22.09 13.30 -5.29
CA GLY A 43 -23.21 12.34 -5.32
C GLY A 43 -23.38 11.53 -6.62
N TYR A 44 -22.73 11.93 -7.71
CA TYR A 44 -22.79 11.21 -9.00
C TYR A 44 -21.62 10.25 -9.17
N PRO A 45 -21.85 9.06 -9.79
CA PRO A 45 -20.74 8.22 -10.21
C PRO A 45 -19.92 8.96 -11.27
N PRO A 46 -18.58 8.82 -11.23
CA PRO A 46 -17.75 9.42 -12.25
C PRO A 46 -18.13 8.90 -13.63
N PRO A 47 -18.11 9.74 -14.68
CA PRO A 47 -18.36 9.29 -16.04
C PRO A 47 -17.37 8.17 -16.37
N THR A 48 -17.85 7.07 -16.95
CA THR A 48 -16.98 5.97 -17.35
C THR A 48 -16.35 6.32 -18.70
N LEU A 49 -15.06 6.02 -18.90
CA LEU A 49 -14.47 6.09 -20.24
C LEU A 49 -15.22 5.10 -21.13
N LEU A 50 -16.12 5.61 -21.95
CA LEU A 50 -16.91 4.79 -22.87
C LEU A 50 -15.96 4.18 -23.89
N ALA A 51 -16.11 2.87 -24.14
CA ALA A 51 -15.51 2.24 -25.29
C ALA A 51 -16.05 2.94 -26.56
N TYR A 52 -15.20 3.12 -27.57
CA TYR A 52 -15.59 3.74 -28.83
C TYR A 52 -16.84 3.07 -29.41
N ILE A 53 -17.93 3.83 -29.54
CA ILE A 53 -19.14 3.43 -30.28
C ILE A 53 -19.08 4.17 -31.61
N PRO A 54 -19.20 3.50 -32.77
CA PRO A 54 -19.04 4.09 -34.10
C PRO A 54 -20.19 5.04 -34.54
N SER A 55 -20.84 5.76 -33.60
CA SER A 55 -22.04 6.55 -33.85
C SER A 55 -21.88 8.05 -33.56
N THR A 56 -20.67 8.62 -33.67
CA THR A 56 -20.43 10.02 -33.30
C THR A 56 -20.39 10.93 -34.52
N THR A 57 -21.07 12.08 -34.45
CA THR A 57 -21.24 13.06 -35.55
C THR A 57 -19.99 13.88 -35.89
N ALA A 58 -18.92 13.81 -35.08
CA ALA A 58 -17.73 14.64 -35.22
C ALA A 58 -16.45 13.82 -35.51
N LYS A 59 -15.92 13.94 -36.74
CA LYS A 59 -14.70 13.25 -37.22
C LYS A 59 -13.48 13.45 -36.31
N ALA A 60 -13.34 14.61 -35.68
CA ALA A 60 -12.22 14.91 -34.79
C ALA A 60 -12.22 14.02 -33.53
N VAL A 61 -13.39 13.74 -32.96
CA VAL A 61 -13.53 12.89 -31.77
C VAL A 61 -13.22 11.42 -32.10
N GLU A 62 -13.65 10.94 -33.26
CA GLU A 62 -13.37 9.57 -33.70
C GLU A 62 -11.87 9.33 -33.93
N GLN A 63 -11.17 10.30 -34.53
CA GLN A 63 -9.72 10.21 -34.73
C GLN A 63 -8.95 10.18 -33.41
N GLN A 64 -9.40 10.93 -32.41
CA GLN A 64 -8.79 10.90 -31.08
C GLN A 64 -9.09 9.59 -30.33
N LEU A 65 -10.32 9.07 -30.37
CA LEU A 65 -10.63 7.79 -29.71
C LEU A 65 -9.83 6.64 -30.32
N LYS A 66 -9.71 6.59 -31.66
CA LYS A 66 -8.89 5.59 -32.37
C LYS A 66 -7.40 5.65 -32.00
N SER A 67 -6.85 6.83 -31.68
CA SER A 67 -5.45 6.96 -31.27
C SER A 67 -5.22 6.60 -29.80
N ILE A 68 -6.25 6.76 -28.96
CA ILE A 68 -6.21 6.49 -27.52
C ILE A 68 -6.41 5.00 -27.20
N ASP A 69 -7.27 4.29 -27.94
CA ASP A 69 -7.58 2.87 -27.73
C ASP A 69 -6.35 1.94 -27.60
N PRO A 70 -5.35 1.98 -28.50
CA PRO A 70 -4.15 1.14 -28.37
C PRO A 70 -3.26 1.54 -27.19
N ILE A 71 -3.29 2.81 -26.78
CA ILE A 71 -2.55 3.30 -25.61
C ILE A 71 -3.23 2.78 -24.34
N LEU A 72 -4.57 2.82 -24.27
CA LEU A 72 -5.34 2.31 -23.16
C LEU A 72 -5.21 0.79 -22.99
N SER A 73 -5.16 0.02 -24.08
CA SER A 73 -4.94 -1.43 -24.00
C SER A 73 -3.56 -1.75 -23.43
N LEU A 74 -2.50 -1.13 -23.96
CA LEU A 74 -1.13 -1.27 -23.47
C LEU A 74 -1.00 -0.88 -22.00
N LEU A 75 -1.66 0.21 -21.60
CA LEU A 75 -1.68 0.70 -20.23
C LEU A 75 -2.31 -0.33 -19.27
N LYS A 76 -3.44 -0.93 -19.65
CA LYS A 76 -4.13 -1.96 -18.85
C LYS A 76 -3.24 -3.18 -18.65
N GLU A 77 -2.62 -3.68 -19.71
CA GLU A 77 -1.71 -4.84 -19.63
C GLU A 77 -0.51 -4.56 -18.73
N ASN A 78 0.12 -3.40 -18.89
CA ASN A 78 1.29 -3.03 -18.12
C ASN A 78 0.95 -2.84 -16.64
N LEU A 79 -0.23 -2.28 -16.34
CA LEU A 79 -0.73 -2.16 -14.97
C LEU A 79 -0.97 -3.54 -14.34
N GLN A 80 -1.59 -4.47 -15.07
CA GLN A 80 -1.75 -5.85 -14.60
C GLN A 80 -0.40 -6.52 -14.35
N LYS A 81 0.57 -6.37 -15.25
CA LYS A 81 1.94 -6.89 -15.07
C LYS A 81 2.60 -6.28 -13.82
N ALA A 82 2.47 -4.97 -13.62
CA ALA A 82 3.02 -4.29 -12.45
C ALA A 82 2.39 -4.77 -11.14
N GLN A 83 1.06 -4.89 -11.09
CA GLN A 83 0.33 -5.44 -9.96
C GLN A 83 0.76 -6.89 -9.67
N HIS A 84 0.90 -7.71 -10.71
CA HIS A 84 1.37 -9.08 -10.57
C HIS A 84 2.79 -9.14 -10.00
N ARG A 85 3.73 -8.30 -10.48
CA ARG A 85 5.08 -8.20 -9.90
C ARG A 85 5.03 -7.81 -8.43
N ILE A 86 4.28 -6.78 -8.07
CA ILE A 86 4.15 -6.32 -6.67
C ILE A 86 3.62 -7.45 -5.80
N LYS A 87 2.58 -8.16 -6.27
CA LYS A 87 2.01 -9.31 -5.57
C LYS A 87 3.04 -10.43 -5.40
N LEU A 88 3.71 -10.84 -6.47
CA LEU A 88 4.77 -11.86 -6.41
C LEU A 88 5.87 -11.50 -5.41
N PHE A 89 6.37 -10.26 -5.43
CA PHE A 89 7.41 -9.82 -4.51
C PHE A 89 6.91 -9.71 -3.06
N ALA A 90 5.67 -9.27 -2.85
CA ALA A 90 5.06 -9.20 -1.53
C ALA A 90 4.84 -10.60 -0.94
N ASP A 91 4.27 -11.52 -1.73
CA ASP A 91 3.97 -12.88 -1.31
C ASP A 91 5.25 -13.70 -1.09
N ARG A 92 6.30 -13.48 -1.91
CA ARG A 92 7.60 -14.17 -1.75
C ARG A 92 8.24 -13.92 -0.38
N LYS A 93 8.01 -12.76 0.24
CA LYS A 93 8.55 -12.43 1.56
C LYS A 93 7.61 -12.79 2.72
N ARG A 94 6.36 -13.20 2.42
CA ARG A 94 5.40 -13.62 3.45
C ARG A 94 5.63 -15.08 3.79
N ILE A 95 6.16 -15.32 4.99
CA ILE A 95 6.19 -16.65 5.59
C ILE A 95 5.14 -16.63 6.69
N GLU A 96 4.13 -17.47 6.56
CA GLU A 96 3.13 -17.63 7.61
C GLU A 96 3.78 -18.37 8.79
N ARG A 97 3.96 -17.66 9.90
CA ARG A 97 4.50 -18.23 11.14
C ARG A 97 3.46 -18.17 12.24
N SER A 98 3.20 -19.32 12.83
CA SER A 98 2.39 -19.47 14.03
C SER A 98 3.29 -19.78 15.21
N PHE A 99 2.99 -19.17 16.35
CA PHE A 99 3.68 -19.45 17.61
C PHE A 99 2.68 -20.07 18.59
N GLU A 100 3.20 -20.89 19.51
CA GLU A 100 2.40 -21.52 20.55
C GLU A 100 2.59 -20.83 21.91
N VAL A 101 1.68 -21.13 22.84
CA VAL A 101 1.79 -20.63 24.21
C VAL A 101 2.99 -21.31 24.87
N GLY A 102 3.90 -20.51 25.43
CA GLY A 102 5.15 -21.00 26.02
C GLY A 102 6.40 -20.69 25.19
N ASP A 103 6.25 -20.36 23.90
CA ASP A 103 7.38 -19.97 23.04
C ASP A 103 8.00 -18.64 23.47
N TRP A 104 9.30 -18.52 23.22
CA TRP A 104 10.06 -17.30 23.44
C TRP A 104 10.28 -16.56 22.13
N VAL A 105 9.77 -15.32 22.07
CA VAL A 105 9.84 -14.47 20.87
C VAL A 105 10.51 -13.14 21.21
N PHE A 106 11.19 -12.55 20.23
CA PHE A 106 11.68 -11.19 20.36
C PHE A 106 10.57 -10.19 20.04
N LEU A 107 10.68 -8.97 20.56
CA LEU A 107 9.69 -7.92 20.34
C LEU A 107 10.26 -6.79 19.50
N ARG A 108 9.62 -6.51 18.36
CA ARG A 108 9.90 -5.31 17.58
C ARG A 108 8.95 -4.18 17.98
N LEU A 109 9.52 -3.05 18.39
CA LEU A 109 8.76 -1.86 18.79
C LEU A 109 8.80 -0.80 17.69
N GLN A 110 7.72 -0.03 17.58
CA GLN A 110 7.70 1.16 16.71
C GLN A 110 8.72 2.21 17.23
N PRO A 111 9.39 2.96 16.34
CA PRO A 111 10.51 3.83 16.72
C PRO A 111 10.24 4.81 17.88
N TYR A 112 9.03 5.37 17.96
CA TYR A 112 8.69 6.30 19.03
C TYR A 112 8.51 5.61 20.40
N LYS A 113 8.11 4.33 20.43
CA LYS A 113 7.98 3.53 21.66
C LYS A 113 9.31 2.98 22.17
N GLN A 114 10.30 2.86 21.28
CA GLN A 114 11.64 2.37 21.65
C GLN A 114 12.32 3.24 22.71
N LYS A 115 12.08 4.56 22.68
CA LYS A 115 12.60 5.51 23.68
C LYS A 115 12.10 5.22 25.11
N ALA A 116 10.91 4.65 25.24
CA ALA A 116 10.28 4.38 26.53
C ALA A 116 10.77 3.06 27.19
N VAL A 117 11.35 2.15 26.40
CA VAL A 117 11.80 0.84 26.91
C VAL A 117 13.21 0.90 27.48
N ALA A 118 14.08 1.74 26.93
CA ALA A 118 15.39 2.00 27.49
C ALA A 118 15.84 3.42 27.13
N ILE A 119 16.27 4.18 28.14
CA ILE A 119 16.96 5.46 27.92
C ILE A 119 18.34 5.12 27.36
N ARG A 120 18.56 5.42 26.08
CA ARG A 120 19.83 5.16 25.37
C ARG A 120 20.40 6.45 24.80
N HIS A 121 21.72 6.55 24.83
CA HIS A 121 22.45 7.70 24.29
C HIS A 121 22.38 7.76 22.75
N ASN A 122 22.38 6.61 22.06
CA ASN A 122 22.40 6.53 20.59
C ASN A 122 21.23 5.70 20.05
N LEU A 123 20.30 6.34 19.33
CA LEU A 123 19.15 5.66 18.71
C LEU A 123 19.52 4.89 17.43
N LYS A 124 20.55 5.36 16.70
CA LYS A 124 20.98 4.75 15.42
C LYS A 124 21.59 3.36 15.57
N LEU A 125 22.19 3.08 16.73
CA LEU A 125 22.80 1.77 17.08
C LEU A 125 21.90 0.97 18.04
N ALA A 126 20.64 1.34 18.19
CA ALA A 126 19.71 0.59 19.02
C ALA A 126 19.38 -0.77 18.35
N PRO A 127 19.26 -1.86 19.12
CA PRO A 127 18.82 -3.14 18.59
C PRO A 127 17.38 -3.01 18.06
N ARG A 128 17.12 -3.57 16.88
CA ARG A 128 15.78 -3.56 16.24
C ARG A 128 14.77 -4.40 17.03
N TYR A 129 15.26 -5.44 17.71
CA TYR A 129 14.48 -6.40 18.48
C TYR A 129 14.90 -6.36 19.95
N TYR A 130 13.93 -6.40 20.85
CA TYR A 130 14.12 -6.34 22.30
C TYR A 130 13.89 -7.71 22.92
N CYS A 131 14.51 -7.91 24.10
CA CYS A 131 14.58 -9.11 24.95
C CYS A 131 13.54 -10.21 24.66
N PRO A 132 13.92 -11.49 24.80
CA PRO A 132 12.97 -12.58 24.59
C PRO A 132 11.85 -12.48 25.62
N PHE A 133 10.61 -12.49 25.15
CA PHE A 133 9.41 -12.53 25.97
C PHE A 133 8.65 -13.82 25.69
N GLN A 134 8.09 -14.40 26.75
CA GLN A 134 7.29 -15.60 26.63
C GLN A 134 5.86 -15.26 26.21
N ILE A 135 5.30 -16.06 25.29
CA ILE A 135 3.89 -15.98 24.91
C ILE A 135 3.04 -16.61 26.01
N VAL A 136 2.17 -15.81 26.63
CA VAL A 136 1.26 -16.23 27.71
C VAL A 136 -0.08 -16.71 27.16
N GLN A 137 -0.55 -16.09 26.08
CA GLN A 137 -1.87 -16.39 25.52
C GLN A 137 -1.92 -16.03 24.04
N ARG A 138 -2.59 -16.85 23.22
CA ARG A 138 -2.94 -16.54 21.84
C ARG A 138 -4.32 -15.87 21.81
N ILE A 139 -4.40 -14.63 21.33
CA ILE A 139 -5.63 -13.84 21.23
C ILE A 139 -6.27 -14.03 19.85
N GLY A 140 -5.46 -14.22 18.80
CA GLY A 140 -5.93 -14.45 17.43
C GLY A 140 -4.87 -15.11 16.56
N ALA A 141 -5.15 -15.27 15.26
CA ALA A 141 -4.26 -15.97 14.33
C ALA A 141 -2.83 -15.36 14.30
N VAL A 142 -2.73 -14.03 14.37
CA VAL A 142 -1.48 -13.23 14.31
C VAL A 142 -1.30 -12.36 15.57
N ALA A 143 -2.08 -12.61 16.62
CA ALA A 143 -2.17 -11.76 17.81
C ALA A 143 -1.85 -12.55 19.08
N TYR A 144 -0.77 -12.18 19.77
CA TYR A 144 -0.27 -12.89 20.95
C TYR A 144 -0.09 -11.93 22.13
N LYS A 145 -0.34 -12.43 23.33
CA LYS A 145 -0.10 -11.75 24.60
C LYS A 145 1.25 -12.18 25.17
N LEU A 146 2.11 -11.21 25.45
CA LEU A 146 3.46 -11.44 25.97
C LEU A 146 3.55 -11.18 27.48
N ALA A 147 4.42 -11.91 28.16
CA ALA A 147 4.79 -11.68 29.55
C ALA A 147 5.75 -10.49 29.66
N LEU A 148 5.22 -9.26 29.70
CA LEU A 148 6.02 -8.05 29.88
C LEU A 148 6.27 -7.75 31.37
N PRO A 149 7.48 -7.34 31.78
CA PRO A 149 7.74 -6.92 33.15
C PRO A 149 6.96 -5.65 33.50
N LEU A 150 6.40 -5.62 34.73
CA LEU A 150 5.46 -4.59 35.23
C LEU A 150 6.01 -3.16 35.28
N ILE A 151 7.29 -2.94 34.99
CA ILE A 151 7.96 -1.64 34.96
C ILE A 151 7.49 -0.79 33.75
N HIS A 152 6.96 -1.44 32.70
CA HIS A 152 6.49 -0.78 31.48
C HIS A 152 4.96 -0.62 31.43
N LYS A 153 4.34 -0.07 32.48
CA LYS A 153 2.92 0.33 32.42
C LYS A 153 2.78 1.66 31.67
N SER A 154 2.75 1.58 30.34
CA SER A 154 1.92 2.50 29.57
C SER A 154 0.62 1.75 29.24
N SER A 155 -0.49 2.28 29.74
CA SER A 155 -1.83 1.68 29.86
C SER A 155 -2.54 1.31 28.54
N SER A 156 -1.83 1.23 27.43
CA SER A 156 -2.37 0.78 26.15
C SER A 156 -1.22 0.39 25.22
N LEU A 157 -0.69 -0.81 25.37
CA LEU A 157 0.04 -1.43 24.26
C LEU A 157 -1.00 -2.15 23.40
N PRO A 158 -1.42 -1.57 22.25
CA PRO A 158 -2.27 -2.27 21.33
C PRO A 158 -1.56 -3.55 20.88
N CYS A 159 -2.39 -4.56 20.61
CA CYS A 159 -2.05 -5.81 19.93
C CYS A 159 -0.80 -5.63 19.05
N VAL A 160 0.34 -6.15 19.51
CA VAL A 160 1.60 -5.96 18.80
C VAL A 160 1.55 -6.84 17.56
N GLN A 161 1.45 -6.21 16.40
CA GLN A 161 1.65 -6.90 15.14
C GLN A 161 3.14 -7.21 15.04
N PHE A 162 3.46 -8.50 15.08
CA PHE A 162 4.80 -9.00 14.87
C PHE A 162 5.19 -8.75 13.41
N GLU A 163 5.97 -7.71 13.16
CA GLU A 163 6.73 -7.59 11.91
C GLU A 163 8.14 -8.13 12.15
N GLU A 164 8.38 -9.39 11.77
CA GLU A 164 9.70 -9.99 11.95
C GLU A 164 10.35 -10.46 10.64
N GLU A 165 11.54 -9.88 10.44
CA GLU A 165 12.53 -10.18 9.42
C GLU A 165 13.80 -10.59 10.17
N THR A 166 14.08 -11.89 10.22
CA THR A 166 15.31 -12.50 10.78
C THR A 166 15.69 -13.77 10.02
N ARG A 167 16.27 -13.60 8.83
CA ARG A 167 17.62 -14.04 8.43
C ARG A 167 17.84 -13.65 6.97
#